data_AF-A0A938DEP3-F1
#
_entry.id   AF-A0A938DEP3-F1
#
_cell.length_a   1.000
_cell.length_b   1.000
_cell.length_c   1.000
_cell.angle_alpha   90.00
_cell.angle_beta   90.00
_cell.angle_gamma   90.00
#
_symmetry.space_group_name_H-M   'P 1'
#
loop_
_entity.id
_entity.type
_entity.pdbx_description
1 polymer ?
#
loop_
_entity_poly.entity_id
_entity_poly.type
_entity_poly.pdbx_seq_one_letter_code
_entity_poly.pdbx_strand_id
1 'polypeptide(L)'
;MNHRIRLVAGVALIVFGFALLGWAIYAGLNPTVPFETRLAPLSTEAAKDIEVFELGADRLQQIEVSAKDERRPLATGIVARDDSGRLTPLVWRNQVTEAILFSDASTEDAMKVLAAIREHIPRDAVVLAWWDFSRAIRLVAGRAAPLDDAQARGLLLPATWSAAAASERARWGAGVPASSVEVFTRFIDALLDPDEARASESLKKLADNKPAYLAVRISDVWKLAAAQPQQLSIAYKDFAATGVSHGLIKSAQQWLRDEKIEGGFAVEPMGGATRLHYFQRKSDGDRLIARLLPFSTSLPTPPTRLSLVYQHKGWWIYRLND
;
A
#
# COMPACT_ATOMS: atom_id res chain seq x y z
N MET A 1 -61.83 -1.83 -24.43
CA MET A 1 -60.54 -2.52 -24.13
C MET A 1 -60.81 -3.62 -23.10
N ASN A 2 -60.60 -4.89 -23.47
CA ASN A 2 -61.08 -6.06 -22.73
C ASN A 2 -60.47 -6.20 -21.32
N HIS A 3 -61.30 -6.51 -20.32
CA HIS A 3 -60.89 -6.69 -18.91
C HIS A 3 -59.76 -7.72 -18.74
N ARG A 4 -59.78 -8.80 -19.54
CA ARG A 4 -58.72 -9.81 -19.61
C ARG A 4 -57.36 -9.24 -20.01
N ILE A 5 -57.32 -8.26 -20.91
CA ILE A 5 -56.07 -7.63 -21.38
C ILE A 5 -55.45 -6.80 -20.24
N ARG A 6 -56.27 -6.10 -19.44
CA ARG A 6 -55.79 -5.34 -18.27
C ARG A 6 -55.24 -6.25 -17.18
N LEU A 7 -55.87 -7.40 -16.97
CA LEU A 7 -55.45 -8.36 -15.94
C LEU A 7 -54.16 -9.09 -16.32
N VAL A 8 -54.02 -9.49 -17.60
CA VAL A 8 -52.77 -10.04 -18.13
C VAL A 8 -51.64 -9.02 -18.11
N ALA A 9 -51.91 -7.76 -18.48
CA ALA A 9 -50.92 -6.68 -18.41
C ALA A 9 -50.47 -6.40 -16.96
N GLY A 10 -51.40 -6.42 -15.99
CA GLY A 10 -51.08 -6.24 -14.57
C GLY A 10 -50.20 -7.36 -14.01
N VAL A 11 -50.53 -8.62 -14.31
CA VAL A 11 -49.72 -9.77 -13.88
C VAL A 11 -48.33 -9.74 -14.53
N ALA A 12 -48.24 -9.40 -15.81
CA ALA A 12 -46.96 -9.27 -16.52
C ALA A 12 -46.06 -8.20 -15.90
N LEU A 13 -46.62 -7.05 -15.51
CA LEU A 13 -45.89 -5.98 -14.82
C LEU A 13 -45.36 -6.41 -13.46
N ILE A 14 -46.14 -7.18 -12.69
CA ILE A 14 -45.72 -7.70 -11.38
C ILE A 14 -44.57 -8.69 -11.55
N VAL A 15 -44.69 -9.65 -12.47
CA VAL A 15 -43.62 -10.63 -12.75
C VAL A 15 -42.35 -9.94 -13.22
N PHE A 16 -42.46 -8.96 -14.12
CA PHE A 16 -41.31 -8.18 -14.59
C PHE A 16 -40.67 -7.36 -13.46
N GLY A 17 -41.48 -6.77 -12.57
CA GLY A 17 -41.00 -6.06 -11.39
C GLY A 17 -40.21 -6.96 -10.43
N PHE A 18 -40.70 -8.17 -10.14
CA PHE A 18 -39.96 -9.13 -9.32
C PHE A 18 -38.69 -9.64 -10.00
N ALA A 19 -38.70 -9.82 -11.33
CA ALA A 19 -37.51 -10.18 -12.08
C ALA A 19 -36.44 -9.08 -12.02
N LEU A 20 -36.82 -7.82 -12.19
CA LEU A 20 -35.91 -6.68 -12.05
C LEU A 20 -35.37 -6.53 -10.62
N LEU A 21 -36.21 -6.74 -9.61
CA LEU A 21 -35.79 -6.72 -8.21
C LEU A 21 -34.80 -7.86 -7.90
N GLY A 22 -35.09 -9.07 -8.38
CA GLY A 22 -34.19 -10.22 -8.27
C GLY A 22 -32.86 -9.97 -8.97
N TRP A 23 -32.88 -9.37 -10.16
CA TRP A 23 -31.67 -8.98 -10.89
C TRP A 23 -30.88 -7.88 -10.15
N ALA A 24 -31.54 -6.87 -9.60
CA ALA A 24 -30.89 -5.82 -8.83
C ALA A 24 -30.25 -6.36 -7.54
N ILE A 25 -30.92 -7.28 -6.84
CA ILE A 25 -30.37 -8.00 -5.69
C ILE A 25 -29.16 -8.83 -6.13
N TYR A 26 -29.28 -9.60 -7.21
CA TYR A 26 -28.19 -10.43 -7.72
C TYR A 26 -26.97 -9.59 -8.16
N ALA A 27 -27.19 -8.49 -8.86
CA ALA A 27 -26.13 -7.58 -9.32
C ALA A 27 -25.47 -6.85 -8.14
N GLY A 28 -26.24 -6.48 -7.11
CA GLY A 28 -25.70 -5.93 -5.87
C GLY A 28 -24.85 -6.94 -5.08
N LEU A 29 -25.21 -8.23 -5.16
CA LEU A 29 -24.46 -9.32 -4.52
C LEU A 29 -23.24 -9.79 -5.35
N ASN A 30 -23.25 -9.57 -6.67
CA ASN A 30 -22.19 -9.99 -7.58
C ASN A 30 -21.71 -8.80 -8.43
N PRO A 31 -21.06 -7.80 -7.82
CA PRO A 31 -20.50 -6.70 -8.58
C PRO A 31 -19.52 -7.23 -9.62
N THR A 32 -19.64 -6.79 -10.86
CA THR A 32 -18.67 -7.12 -11.90
C THR A 32 -17.33 -6.52 -11.53
N VAL A 33 -16.40 -7.36 -11.08
CA VAL A 33 -15.02 -6.94 -10.84
C VAL A 33 -14.42 -6.50 -12.18
N PRO A 34 -13.88 -5.27 -12.28
CA PRO A 34 -13.39 -4.72 -13.54
C PRO A 34 -12.03 -5.30 -13.97
N PHE A 35 -11.42 -6.12 -13.12
CA PHE A 35 -10.15 -6.79 -13.34
C PHE A 35 -10.21 -8.25 -12.92
N GLU A 36 -9.22 -9.01 -13.36
CA GLU A 36 -8.96 -10.37 -12.92
C GLU A 36 -7.59 -10.45 -12.26
N THR A 37 -7.49 -11.27 -11.21
CA THR A 37 -6.22 -11.60 -10.56
C THR A 37 -5.90 -13.06 -10.83
N ARG A 38 -4.78 -13.31 -11.50
CA ARG A 38 -4.28 -14.67 -11.78
C ARG A 38 -3.06 -14.95 -10.93
N LEU A 39 -3.05 -16.10 -10.27
CA LEU A 39 -1.88 -16.67 -9.63
C LEU A 39 -1.39 -17.86 -10.47
N ALA A 40 -0.11 -17.89 -10.77
CA ALA A 40 0.52 -18.97 -11.53
C ALA A 40 1.84 -19.39 -10.86
N PRO A 41 2.32 -20.62 -11.09
CA PRO A 41 3.70 -20.98 -10.79
C PRO A 41 4.66 -20.00 -11.46
N LEU A 42 5.82 -19.77 -10.85
CA LEU A 42 6.85 -18.93 -11.45
C LEU A 42 7.35 -19.51 -12.77
N SER A 43 7.62 -18.61 -13.71
CA SER A 43 8.43 -18.96 -14.87
C SER A 43 9.88 -19.23 -14.46
N THR A 44 10.60 -20.03 -15.25
CA THR A 44 12.02 -20.34 -15.00
C THR A 44 12.90 -19.10 -15.00
N GLU A 45 12.53 -18.07 -15.76
CA GLU A 45 13.25 -16.79 -15.81
C GLU A 45 13.02 -15.99 -14.52
N ALA A 46 11.76 -15.82 -14.12
CA ALA A 46 11.42 -15.11 -12.88
C ALA A 46 11.97 -15.82 -11.63
N ALA A 47 12.10 -17.15 -11.65
CA ALA A 47 12.69 -17.92 -10.57
C ALA A 47 14.16 -17.55 -10.32
N LYS A 48 14.95 -17.31 -11.36
CA LYS A 48 16.37 -16.92 -11.23
C LYS A 48 16.53 -15.57 -10.55
N ASP A 49 15.68 -14.61 -10.90
CA ASP A 49 15.73 -13.26 -10.36
C ASP A 49 15.42 -13.22 -8.85
N ILE A 50 14.75 -14.24 -8.32
CA ILE A 50 14.30 -14.31 -6.92
C ILE A 50 14.97 -15.41 -6.09
N GLU A 51 15.88 -16.21 -6.65
CA GLU A 51 16.68 -17.18 -5.88
C GLU A 51 17.40 -16.50 -4.70
N VAL A 52 17.71 -15.20 -4.85
CA VAL A 52 18.30 -14.33 -3.85
C VAL A 52 17.46 -14.19 -2.56
N PHE A 53 16.15 -14.43 -2.61
CA PHE A 53 15.30 -14.44 -1.40
C PHE A 53 15.51 -15.72 -0.55
N GLU A 54 16.22 -16.72 -1.06
CA GLU A 54 16.49 -18.00 -0.38
C GLU A 54 15.20 -18.74 0.03
N LEU A 55 14.11 -18.54 -0.72
CA LEU A 55 12.82 -19.21 -0.53
C LEU A 55 12.68 -20.37 -1.51
N GLY A 56 12.07 -21.48 -1.04
CA GLY A 56 11.72 -22.60 -1.90
C GLY A 56 10.78 -22.17 -3.04
N ALA A 57 11.04 -22.63 -4.26
CA ALA A 57 10.25 -22.28 -5.45
C ALA A 57 8.77 -22.67 -5.34
N ASP A 58 8.46 -23.68 -4.52
CA ASP A 58 7.11 -24.13 -4.18
C ASP A 58 6.31 -23.11 -3.37
N ARG A 59 7.00 -22.22 -2.64
CA ARG A 59 6.37 -21.15 -1.86
C ARG A 59 6.05 -19.92 -2.69
N LEU A 60 6.59 -19.82 -3.90
CA LEU A 60 6.58 -18.60 -4.67
C LEU A 60 5.65 -18.72 -5.89
N GLN A 61 4.89 -17.66 -6.16
CA GLN A 61 3.95 -17.60 -7.27
C GLN A 61 4.06 -16.26 -7.98
N GLN A 62 3.88 -16.28 -9.30
CA GLN A 62 3.65 -15.07 -10.07
C GLN A 62 2.18 -14.65 -9.90
N ILE A 63 1.97 -13.34 -9.73
CA ILE A 63 0.65 -12.73 -9.70
C ILE A 63 0.53 -11.71 -10.83
N GLU A 64 -0.61 -11.73 -11.51
CA GLU A 64 -0.96 -10.78 -12.57
C GLU A 64 -2.32 -10.18 -12.29
N VAL A 65 -2.44 -8.88 -12.48
CA VAL A 65 -3.70 -8.13 -12.40
C VAL A 65 -3.96 -7.52 -13.76
N SER A 66 -5.06 -7.91 -14.41
CA SER A 66 -5.42 -7.47 -15.76
C SER A 66 -6.84 -6.91 -15.78
N ALA A 67 -7.07 -5.78 -16.45
CA ALA A 67 -8.43 -5.33 -16.73
C ALA A 67 -9.06 -6.24 -17.80
N LYS A 68 -10.39 -6.40 -17.75
CA LYS A 68 -11.12 -7.30 -18.67
C LYS A 68 -10.92 -6.97 -20.15
N ASP A 69 -10.75 -5.68 -20.48
CA ASP A 69 -10.64 -5.19 -21.85
C ASP A 69 -9.18 -4.98 -22.29
N GLU A 70 -8.21 -5.25 -21.41
CA GLU A 70 -6.79 -5.01 -21.66
C GLU A 70 -6.04 -6.30 -21.97
N ARG A 71 -5.22 -6.26 -23.03
CA ARG A 71 -4.38 -7.42 -23.40
C ARG A 71 -3.16 -7.58 -22.50
N ARG A 72 -2.70 -6.50 -21.88
CA ARG A 72 -1.50 -6.49 -21.04
C ARG A 72 -1.91 -6.38 -19.57
N PRO A 73 -1.21 -7.08 -18.65
CA PRO A 73 -1.42 -6.89 -17.23
C PRO A 73 -1.20 -5.43 -16.85
N LEU A 74 -2.05 -4.93 -15.96
CA LEU A 74 -1.92 -3.60 -15.36
C LEU A 74 -0.89 -3.61 -14.22
N ALA A 75 -0.76 -4.75 -13.53
CA ALA A 75 0.30 -4.98 -12.57
C ALA A 75 0.76 -6.45 -12.60
N THR A 76 2.03 -6.67 -12.32
CA THR A 76 2.61 -8.00 -12.11
C THR A 76 3.43 -8.01 -10.83
N GLY A 77 3.57 -9.18 -10.22
CA GLY A 77 4.35 -9.32 -9.01
C GLY A 77 4.77 -10.74 -8.72
N ILE A 78 5.56 -10.87 -7.66
CA ILE A 78 5.96 -12.15 -7.09
C ILE A 78 5.49 -12.15 -5.64
N VAL A 79 4.69 -13.16 -5.31
CA VAL A 79 4.16 -13.38 -3.98
C VAL A 79 4.74 -14.67 -3.42
N ALA A 80 4.96 -14.68 -2.11
CA ALA A 80 5.28 -15.89 -1.37
C ALA A 80 4.10 -16.32 -0.49
N ARG A 81 4.02 -17.61 -0.22
CA ARG A 81 3.16 -18.17 0.82
C ARG A 81 3.99 -18.45 2.06
N ASP A 82 3.50 -17.97 3.20
CA ASP A 82 4.03 -18.42 4.49
C ASP A 82 3.47 -19.80 4.87
N ASP A 83 3.92 -20.34 5.99
CA ASP A 83 3.53 -21.69 6.45
C ASP A 83 2.02 -21.80 6.77
N SER A 84 1.33 -20.67 6.94
CA SER A 84 -0.13 -20.60 7.10
C SER A 84 -0.87 -20.40 5.76
N GLY A 85 -0.14 -20.42 4.65
CA GLY A 85 -0.67 -20.21 3.30
C GLY A 85 -0.99 -18.75 2.96
N ARG A 86 -0.63 -17.78 3.82
CA ARG A 86 -0.93 -16.36 3.61
C ARG A 86 -0.04 -15.77 2.53
N LEU A 87 -0.63 -14.91 1.71
CA LEU A 87 0.09 -14.23 0.63
C LEU A 87 0.95 -13.08 1.16
N THR A 88 2.20 -13.04 0.72
CA THR A 88 3.17 -11.99 1.04
C THR A 88 3.72 -11.41 -0.26
N PRO A 89 3.41 -10.16 -0.62
CA PRO A 89 4.02 -9.54 -1.80
C PRO A 89 5.50 -9.27 -1.52
N LEU A 90 6.38 -9.77 -2.41
CA LEU A 90 7.83 -9.56 -2.32
C LEU A 90 8.30 -8.56 -3.37
N VAL A 91 7.78 -8.69 -4.58
CA VAL A 91 8.12 -7.87 -5.75
C VAL A 91 6.82 -7.41 -6.38
N TRP A 92 6.77 -6.15 -6.80
CA TRP A 92 5.60 -5.58 -7.45
C TRP A 92 5.99 -4.59 -8.54
N ARG A 93 5.30 -4.65 -9.67
CA ARG A 93 5.49 -3.76 -10.82
C ARG A 93 4.14 -3.35 -11.40
N ASN A 94 3.88 -2.07 -11.35
CA ASN A 94 2.76 -1.43 -12.03
C ASN A 94 3.17 -1.10 -13.48
N GLN A 95 2.32 -1.49 -14.43
CA GLN A 95 2.47 -1.16 -15.86
C GLN A 95 1.71 0.11 -16.23
N VAL A 96 1.07 0.72 -15.24
CA VAL A 96 0.33 1.97 -15.34
C VAL A 96 0.85 2.95 -14.31
N THR A 97 0.51 4.21 -14.52
CA THR A 97 0.96 5.34 -13.71
C THR A 97 0.47 5.29 -12.26
N GLU A 98 -0.76 4.82 -12.03
CA GLU A 98 -1.35 4.65 -10.70
C GLU A 98 -0.98 3.29 -10.10
N ALA A 99 -0.63 3.24 -8.82
CA ALA A 99 -0.35 1.98 -8.16
C ALA A 99 -1.62 1.14 -7.98
N ILE A 100 -1.55 -0.13 -8.38
CA ILE A 100 -2.62 -1.11 -8.25
C ILE A 100 -2.20 -2.14 -7.20
N LEU A 101 -3.01 -2.25 -6.15
CA LEU A 101 -2.82 -3.00 -4.91
C LEU A 101 -1.61 -2.53 -4.08
N PHE A 102 -0.42 -2.50 -4.67
CA PHE A 102 0.83 -2.11 -4.03
C PHE A 102 1.62 -1.14 -4.90
N SER A 103 2.48 -0.35 -4.26
CA SER A 103 3.48 0.45 -4.96
C SER A 103 4.62 -0.43 -5.48
N ASP A 104 5.33 0.09 -6.47
CA ASP A 104 6.47 -0.62 -7.07
C ASP A 104 7.51 -1.01 -6.02
N ALA A 105 8.03 -2.23 -6.17
CA ALA A 105 9.13 -2.75 -5.39
C ALA A 105 9.93 -3.68 -6.31
N SER A 106 11.12 -3.23 -6.73
CA SER A 106 12.03 -4.06 -7.52
C SER A 106 12.63 -5.15 -6.64
N THR A 107 12.98 -6.29 -7.25
CA THR A 107 13.67 -7.38 -6.55
C THR A 107 14.98 -6.90 -5.91
N GLU A 108 15.78 -6.15 -6.66
CA GLU A 108 17.08 -5.64 -6.19
C GLU A 108 16.91 -4.74 -4.96
N ASP A 109 15.97 -3.80 -4.99
CA ASP A 109 15.77 -2.86 -3.88
C ASP A 109 15.17 -3.56 -2.66
N ALA A 110 14.15 -4.41 -2.86
CA ALA A 110 13.54 -5.18 -1.78
C ALA A 110 14.58 -6.06 -1.07
N MET A 111 15.45 -6.73 -1.83
CA MET A 111 16.50 -7.57 -1.29
C MET A 111 17.54 -6.80 -0.49
N LYS A 112 18.01 -5.65 -1.00
CA LYS A 112 18.98 -4.82 -0.26
C LYS A 112 18.43 -4.41 1.11
N VAL A 113 17.17 -3.99 1.18
CA VAL A 113 16.54 -3.57 2.43
C VAL A 113 16.33 -4.76 3.38
N LEU A 114 15.80 -5.88 2.88
CA LEU A 114 15.58 -7.08 3.71
C LEU A 114 16.90 -7.69 4.21
N ALA A 115 17.96 -7.67 3.39
CA ALA A 115 19.30 -8.07 3.80
C ALA A 115 19.87 -7.14 4.87
N ALA A 116 19.74 -5.82 4.72
CA ALA A 116 20.18 -4.86 5.73
C ALA A 116 19.45 -5.06 7.07
N ILE A 117 18.14 -5.34 7.04
CA ILE A 117 17.37 -5.70 8.23
C ILE A 117 17.92 -6.98 8.86
N ARG A 118 18.19 -8.01 8.05
CA ARG A 118 18.75 -9.29 8.51
C ARG A 118 20.15 -9.17 9.08
N GLU A 119 20.96 -8.24 8.60
CA GLU A 119 22.35 -8.09 9.02
C GLU A 119 22.51 -7.17 10.23
N HIS A 120 21.79 -6.05 10.26
CA HIS A 120 22.06 -4.96 11.21
C HIS A 120 21.03 -4.81 12.32
N ILE A 121 19.80 -5.33 12.17
CA ILE A 121 18.81 -5.25 13.25
C ILE A 121 19.06 -6.40 14.24
N PRO A 122 19.19 -6.13 15.55
CA PRO A 122 19.36 -7.16 16.58
C PRO A 122 18.23 -8.21 16.54
N ARG A 123 18.53 -9.45 16.95
CA ARG A 123 17.55 -10.55 16.90
C ARG A 123 16.42 -10.40 17.92
N ASP A 124 16.68 -9.71 19.02
CA ASP A 124 15.73 -9.40 20.09
C ASP A 124 14.91 -8.13 19.82
N ALA A 125 15.24 -7.39 18.75
CA ALA A 125 14.54 -6.18 18.36
C ALA A 125 13.27 -6.47 17.54
N VAL A 126 12.34 -5.51 17.57
CA VAL A 126 11.09 -5.53 16.81
C VAL A 126 11.17 -4.52 15.65
N VAL A 127 10.74 -4.93 14.46
CA VAL A 127 10.61 -4.06 13.28
C VAL A 127 9.12 -3.79 13.01
N LEU A 128 8.69 -2.57 13.27
CA LEU A 128 7.36 -2.08 12.95
C LEU A 128 7.36 -1.59 11.50
N ALA A 129 6.44 -2.10 10.68
CA ALA A 129 6.25 -1.70 9.29
C ALA A 129 4.79 -1.90 8.89
N TRP A 130 4.42 -1.46 7.70
CA TRP A 130 3.10 -1.80 7.14
C TRP A 130 2.96 -3.33 6.98
N TRP A 131 1.73 -3.86 7.07
CA TRP A 131 1.47 -5.31 7.17
C TRP A 131 2.12 -6.14 6.06
N ASP A 132 2.16 -5.61 4.84
CA ASP A 132 2.75 -6.27 3.66
C ASP A 132 4.27 -6.42 3.82
N PHE A 133 4.94 -5.35 4.25
CA PHE A 133 6.38 -5.38 4.48
C PHE A 133 6.76 -6.14 5.76
N SER A 134 5.93 -6.09 6.81
CA SER A 134 6.12 -6.90 8.01
C SER A 134 6.11 -8.41 7.70
N ARG A 135 5.22 -8.86 6.81
CA ARG A 135 5.25 -10.25 6.32
C ARG A 135 6.55 -10.58 5.58
N ALA A 136 7.00 -9.71 4.67
CA ALA A 136 8.26 -9.90 3.96
C ALA A 136 9.48 -9.95 4.90
N ILE A 137 9.52 -9.08 5.93
CA ILE A 137 10.57 -9.08 6.96
C ILE A 137 10.60 -10.40 7.73
N ARG A 138 9.44 -10.91 8.17
CA ARG A 138 9.37 -12.20 8.89
C ARG A 138 9.85 -13.34 8.00
N LEU A 139 9.42 -13.36 6.74
CA LEU A 139 9.67 -14.46 5.82
C LEU A 139 11.11 -14.50 5.30
N VAL A 140 11.68 -13.34 4.95
CA VAL A 140 12.99 -13.25 4.25
C VAL A 140 14.11 -12.83 5.21
N ALA A 141 13.86 -11.83 6.05
CA ALA A 141 14.89 -11.31 6.95
C ALA A 141 14.95 -12.06 8.29
N GLY A 142 13.96 -12.89 8.59
CA GLY A 142 13.88 -13.67 9.82
C GLY A 142 13.88 -12.80 11.08
N ARG A 143 13.24 -11.62 11.03
CA ARG A 143 13.14 -10.69 12.17
C ARG A 143 11.72 -10.61 12.71
N ALA A 144 11.62 -10.26 13.99
CA ALA A 144 10.34 -10.03 14.64
C ALA A 144 9.72 -8.76 14.06
N ALA A 145 8.72 -8.93 13.18
CA ALA A 145 7.90 -7.83 12.68
C ALA A 145 6.43 -8.21 12.92
N PRO A 146 5.82 -7.87 14.06
CA PRO A 146 4.57 -8.48 14.52
C PRO A 146 3.32 -7.94 13.81
N LEU A 147 3.43 -6.80 13.11
CA LEU A 147 2.28 -6.16 12.50
C LEU A 147 1.73 -7.01 11.34
N ASP A 148 0.43 -7.23 11.38
CA ASP A 148 -0.36 -7.89 10.35
C ASP A 148 -1.79 -7.33 10.41
N ASP A 149 -2.55 -7.43 9.33
CA ASP A 149 -3.88 -6.85 9.26
C ASP A 149 -4.89 -7.76 8.56
N ALA A 150 -5.88 -8.23 9.32
CA ALA A 150 -6.98 -9.04 8.78
C ALA A 150 -7.85 -8.29 7.78
N GLN A 151 -7.79 -6.95 7.77
CA GLN A 151 -8.48 -6.11 6.80
C GLN A 151 -7.60 -5.71 5.61
N ALA A 152 -6.32 -6.10 5.59
CA ALA A 152 -5.35 -5.68 4.58
C ALA A 152 -5.50 -4.19 4.20
N ARG A 153 -5.58 -3.31 5.20
CA ARG A 153 -5.79 -1.88 5.00
C ARG A 153 -4.61 -1.29 4.22
N GLY A 154 -4.91 -0.26 3.44
CA GLY A 154 -3.92 0.39 2.58
C GLY A 154 -3.67 -0.27 1.23
N LEU A 155 -4.47 -1.27 0.82
CA LEU A 155 -4.47 -1.69 -0.60
C LEU A 155 -4.86 -0.50 -1.49
N LEU A 156 -4.04 -0.25 -2.51
CA LEU A 156 -4.21 0.88 -3.43
C LEU A 156 -5.11 0.45 -4.58
N LEU A 157 -6.36 0.91 -4.59
CA LEU A 157 -7.32 0.58 -5.64
C LEU A 157 -7.78 1.85 -6.34
N PRO A 158 -7.83 1.86 -7.69
CA PRO A 158 -8.51 2.92 -8.43
C PRO A 158 -9.94 3.09 -7.91
N ALA A 159 -10.43 4.33 -7.85
CA ALA A 159 -11.77 4.63 -7.33
C ALA A 159 -12.88 3.86 -8.08
N THR A 160 -12.68 3.66 -9.38
CA THR A 160 -13.57 2.88 -10.26
C THR A 160 -13.64 1.40 -9.89
N TRP A 161 -12.72 0.89 -9.06
CA TRP A 161 -12.63 -0.51 -8.63
C TRP A 161 -13.06 -0.71 -7.17
N SER A 162 -13.68 0.30 -6.56
CA SER A 162 -14.13 0.25 -5.16
C SER A 162 -15.00 -0.97 -4.82
N ALA A 163 -15.79 -1.47 -5.77
CA ALA A 163 -16.61 -2.68 -5.61
C ALA A 163 -15.77 -3.95 -5.36
N ALA A 164 -14.51 -3.99 -5.79
CA ALA A 164 -13.59 -5.11 -5.59
C ALA A 164 -12.82 -5.02 -4.25
N ALA A 165 -12.92 -3.91 -3.53
CA ALA A 165 -12.09 -3.66 -2.35
C ALA A 165 -12.29 -4.71 -1.25
N ALA A 166 -13.54 -5.16 -1.03
CA ALA A 166 -13.84 -6.17 -0.02
C ALA A 166 -13.22 -7.54 -0.36
N SER A 167 -13.33 -7.99 -1.63
CA SER A 167 -12.75 -9.26 -2.06
C SER A 167 -11.22 -9.24 -2.05
N GLU A 168 -10.60 -8.12 -2.44
CA GLU A 168 -9.14 -7.99 -2.34
C GLU A 168 -8.67 -8.02 -0.88
N ARG A 169 -9.32 -7.25 0.00
CA ARG A 169 -9.00 -7.27 1.42
C ARG A 169 -9.16 -8.66 2.04
N ALA A 170 -10.22 -9.39 1.67
CA ALA A 170 -10.42 -10.76 2.11
C ALA A 170 -9.31 -11.69 1.61
N ARG A 171 -8.84 -11.53 0.37
CA ARG A 171 -7.72 -12.32 -0.18
C ARG A 171 -6.42 -12.07 0.58
N TRP A 172 -6.06 -10.81 0.77
CA TRP A 172 -4.79 -10.42 1.38
C TRP A 172 -4.78 -10.54 2.91
N GLY A 173 -5.93 -10.38 3.56
CA GLY A 173 -6.14 -10.55 4.99
C GLY A 173 -6.45 -11.99 5.43
N ALA A 174 -6.59 -12.92 4.48
CA ALA A 174 -6.91 -14.32 4.77
C ALA A 174 -5.94 -14.93 5.77
N GLY A 175 -6.46 -15.65 6.77
CA GLY A 175 -5.65 -16.35 7.78
C GLY A 175 -5.00 -15.46 8.84
N VAL A 176 -5.33 -14.16 8.90
CA VAL A 176 -4.89 -13.25 9.95
C VAL A 176 -5.96 -13.18 11.05
N PRO A 177 -5.58 -13.24 12.35
CA PRO A 177 -6.52 -13.10 13.45
C PRO A 177 -7.23 -11.73 13.45
N ALA A 178 -8.54 -11.71 13.72
CA ALA A 178 -9.30 -10.46 13.82
C ALA A 178 -8.78 -9.51 14.92
N SER A 179 -8.13 -10.04 15.97
CA SER A 179 -7.48 -9.24 17.01
C SER A 179 -6.31 -8.39 16.48
N SER A 180 -5.73 -8.75 15.32
CA SER A 180 -4.66 -7.95 14.70
C SER A 180 -5.17 -6.58 14.24
N VAL A 181 -6.48 -6.45 13.98
CA VAL A 181 -7.09 -5.20 13.52
C VAL A 181 -6.84 -4.08 14.53
N GLU A 182 -7.00 -4.35 15.82
CA GLU A 182 -6.82 -3.35 16.88
C GLU A 182 -5.34 -2.92 16.99
N VAL A 183 -4.42 -3.89 16.97
CA VAL A 183 -2.97 -3.63 17.01
C VAL A 183 -2.54 -2.77 15.82
N PHE A 184 -3.03 -3.11 14.62
CA PHE A 184 -2.70 -2.36 13.41
C PHE A 184 -3.38 -0.98 13.37
N THR A 185 -4.56 -0.80 13.99
CA THR A 185 -5.17 0.53 14.18
C THR A 185 -4.27 1.42 15.04
N ARG A 186 -3.76 0.90 16.17
CA ARG A 186 -2.84 1.68 17.04
C ARG A 186 -1.55 2.07 16.31
N PHE A 187 -1.07 1.23 15.40
CA PHE A 187 0.06 1.57 14.53
C PHE A 187 -0.27 2.72 13.58
N ILE A 188 -1.42 2.66 12.89
CA ILE A 188 -1.91 3.74 12.04
C ILE A 188 -2.06 5.05 12.83
N ASP A 189 -2.67 4.99 14.00
CA ASP A 189 -2.90 6.16 14.86
C ASP A 189 -1.57 6.79 15.30
N ALA A 190 -0.58 5.97 15.65
CA ALA A 190 0.76 6.46 16.00
C ALA A 190 1.45 7.16 14.81
N LEU A 191 1.31 6.64 13.58
CA LEU A 191 1.86 7.29 12.38
C LEU A 191 1.16 8.61 12.03
N LEU A 192 -0.10 8.77 12.45
CA LEU A 192 -0.91 9.97 12.24
C LEU A 192 -0.86 10.97 13.41
N ASP A 193 -0.28 10.63 14.55
CA ASP A 193 -0.16 11.57 15.67
C ASP A 193 0.91 12.64 15.34
N PRO A 194 0.58 13.94 15.38
CA PRO A 194 1.56 15.00 15.19
C PRO A 194 2.52 15.18 16.38
N ASP A 195 2.15 14.66 17.56
CA ASP A 195 3.02 14.68 18.73
C ASP A 195 3.97 13.48 18.72
N GLU A 196 5.23 13.78 18.42
CA GLU A 196 6.30 12.79 18.33
C GLU A 196 6.52 12.00 19.63
N ALA A 197 6.30 12.61 20.80
CA ALA A 197 6.48 11.93 22.08
C ALA A 197 5.39 10.88 22.29
N ARG A 198 4.11 11.25 22.08
CA ARG A 198 3.00 10.29 22.16
C ARG A 198 3.08 9.21 21.09
N ALA A 199 3.46 9.59 19.87
CA ALA A 199 3.63 8.66 18.77
C ALA A 199 4.74 7.63 19.07
N SER A 200 5.92 8.11 19.51
CA SER A 200 7.04 7.25 19.89
C SER A 200 6.68 6.29 21.02
N GLU A 201 6.03 6.75 22.07
CA GLU A 201 5.55 5.90 23.18
C GLU A 201 4.53 4.85 22.70
N SER A 202 3.64 5.22 21.79
CA SER A 202 2.67 4.28 21.20
C SER A 202 3.36 3.21 20.38
N LEU A 203 4.37 3.58 19.58
CA LEU A 203 5.18 2.65 18.81
C LEU A 203 6.00 1.71 19.71
N LYS A 204 6.62 2.23 20.78
CA LYS A 204 7.34 1.40 21.77
C LYS A 204 6.44 0.35 22.42
N LYS A 205 5.21 0.73 22.77
CA LYS A 205 4.20 -0.22 23.30
C LYS A 205 3.84 -1.31 22.32
N LEU A 206 3.76 -1.01 21.02
CA LEU A 206 3.53 -2.02 19.97
C LEU A 206 4.71 -3.00 19.80
N ALA A 207 5.90 -2.59 20.25
CA ALA A 207 7.09 -3.41 20.30
C ALA A 207 7.29 -4.11 21.66
N ASP A 208 6.29 -4.10 22.54
CA ASP A 208 6.38 -4.59 23.93
C ASP A 208 7.57 -3.99 24.71
N ASN A 209 7.93 -2.73 24.41
CA ASN A 209 9.09 -2.02 24.96
C ASN A 209 10.45 -2.70 24.70
N LYS A 210 10.52 -3.62 23.73
CA LYS A 210 11.80 -4.13 23.19
C LYS A 210 12.48 -3.06 22.33
N PRO A 211 13.79 -3.19 22.06
CA PRO A 211 14.44 -2.35 21.06
C PRO A 211 13.63 -2.36 19.76
N ALA A 212 13.20 -1.19 19.30
CA ALA A 212 12.25 -1.07 18.22
C ALA A 212 12.82 -0.28 17.05
N TYR A 213 12.49 -0.74 15.85
CA TYR A 213 12.79 -0.08 14.59
C TYR A 213 11.49 0.17 13.84
N LEU A 214 11.41 1.29 13.14
CA LEU A 214 10.29 1.65 12.28
C LEU A 214 10.79 1.71 10.84
N ALA A 215 10.25 0.87 9.97
CA ALA A 215 10.53 0.88 8.53
C ALA A 215 9.33 1.48 7.78
N VAL A 216 9.56 2.57 7.06
CA VAL A 216 8.53 3.32 6.32
C VAL A 216 8.98 3.64 4.90
N ARG A 217 8.00 3.86 4.03
CA ARG A 217 8.18 4.33 2.65
C ARG A 217 7.23 5.47 2.31
N ILE A 218 7.57 6.23 1.25
CA ILE A 218 6.63 7.20 0.63
C ILE A 218 5.29 6.54 0.28
N SER A 219 5.32 5.30 -0.21
CA SER A 219 4.11 4.53 -0.49
C SER A 219 3.23 4.28 0.73
N ASP A 220 3.79 4.20 1.94
CA ASP A 220 3.00 3.97 3.15
C ASP A 220 2.13 5.19 3.50
N VAL A 221 2.46 6.39 3.02
CA VAL A 221 1.60 7.59 3.11
C VAL A 221 0.34 7.42 2.27
N TRP A 222 0.46 6.86 1.06
CA TRP A 222 -0.68 6.50 0.22
C TRP A 222 -1.53 5.41 0.85
N LYS A 223 -0.90 4.40 1.47
CA LYS A 223 -1.61 3.34 2.20
C LYS A 223 -2.37 3.90 3.41
N LEU A 224 -1.76 4.82 4.16
CA LEU A 224 -2.43 5.54 5.26
C LEU A 224 -3.61 6.36 4.75
N ALA A 225 -3.46 7.12 3.68
CA ALA A 225 -4.55 7.90 3.10
C ALA A 225 -5.68 7.00 2.58
N ALA A 226 -5.37 5.84 2.00
CA ALA A 226 -6.37 4.86 1.60
C ALA A 226 -7.08 4.20 2.81
N ALA A 227 -6.40 4.05 3.94
CA ALA A 227 -6.97 3.50 5.18
C ALA A 227 -7.76 4.52 5.99
N GLN A 228 -7.35 5.79 5.98
CA GLN A 228 -7.88 6.89 6.79
C GLN A 228 -8.00 8.20 5.97
N PRO A 229 -8.82 8.23 4.90
CA PRO A 229 -8.86 9.37 3.95
C PRO A 229 -9.29 10.70 4.60
N GLN A 230 -10.00 10.64 5.73
CA GLN A 230 -10.40 11.83 6.48
C GLN A 230 -9.28 12.43 7.32
N GLN A 231 -8.25 11.64 7.66
CA GLN A 231 -7.16 12.08 8.55
C GLN A 231 -5.92 12.55 7.79
N LEU A 232 -5.75 12.08 6.55
CA LEU A 232 -4.58 12.34 5.72
C LEU A 232 -5.00 12.45 4.24
N SER A 233 -4.57 13.51 3.55
CA SER A 233 -4.85 13.74 2.13
C SER A 233 -3.56 14.01 1.37
N ILE A 234 -3.29 13.13 0.41
CA ILE A 234 -2.12 13.19 -0.46
C ILE A 234 -2.59 13.11 -1.91
N ALA A 235 -1.88 13.83 -2.77
CA ALA A 235 -2.05 13.81 -4.22
C ALA A 235 -0.68 13.74 -4.90
N TYR A 236 -0.68 13.50 -6.21
CA TYR A 236 0.53 13.56 -7.00
C TYR A 236 0.35 14.34 -8.31
N LYS A 237 1.47 14.78 -8.86
CA LYS A 237 1.57 15.29 -10.23
C LYS A 237 2.81 14.71 -10.88
N ASP A 238 2.65 14.18 -12.08
CA ASP A 238 3.77 13.68 -12.87
C ASP A 238 4.30 14.78 -13.78
N PHE A 239 5.62 14.88 -13.83
CA PHE A 239 6.37 15.72 -14.75
C PHE A 239 7.13 14.83 -15.72
N ALA A 240 7.06 15.13 -17.01
CA ALA A 240 7.83 14.40 -18.02
C ALA A 240 9.33 14.50 -17.71
N ALA A 241 10.08 13.41 -17.88
CA ALA A 241 11.53 13.41 -17.74
C ALA A 241 12.17 14.18 -18.91
N THR A 242 12.16 15.50 -18.84
CA THR A 242 13.05 16.32 -19.67
C THR A 242 14.44 16.20 -19.03
N GLY A 243 15.48 15.90 -19.82
CA GLY A 243 16.82 15.52 -19.35
C GLY A 243 17.61 16.56 -18.53
N VAL A 244 16.94 17.50 -17.86
CA VAL A 244 17.51 18.54 -17.00
C VAL A 244 16.91 18.41 -15.59
N SER A 245 17.43 17.48 -14.79
CA SER A 245 16.95 17.17 -13.43
C SER A 245 16.94 18.38 -12.48
N HIS A 246 17.73 19.44 -12.75
CA HIS A 246 17.75 20.67 -11.96
C HIS A 246 16.59 21.65 -12.26
N GLY A 247 15.95 21.57 -13.44
CA GLY A 247 14.80 22.42 -13.80
C GLY A 247 13.47 21.90 -13.25
N LEU A 248 13.39 20.59 -13.00
CA LEU A 248 12.18 19.90 -12.54
C LEU A 248 11.75 20.33 -11.14
N ILE A 249 12.68 20.43 -10.18
CA ILE A 249 12.34 20.88 -8.81
C ILE A 249 11.83 22.32 -8.83
N LYS A 250 12.45 23.22 -9.61
CA LYS A 250 11.97 24.60 -9.75
C LYS A 250 10.58 24.64 -10.38
N SER A 251 10.34 23.81 -11.39
CA SER A 251 9.04 23.71 -12.06
C SER A 251 7.96 23.16 -11.14
N ALA A 252 8.28 22.14 -10.34
CA ALA A 252 7.41 21.58 -9.32
C ALA A 252 7.08 22.63 -8.24
N GLN A 253 8.08 23.35 -7.73
CA GLN A 253 7.89 24.41 -6.75
C GLN A 253 7.08 25.58 -7.31
N GLN A 254 7.30 25.96 -8.57
CA GLN A 254 6.50 26.99 -9.24
C GLN A 254 5.05 26.55 -9.34
N TRP A 255 4.81 25.32 -9.81
CA TRP A 255 3.46 24.76 -9.91
C TRP A 255 2.76 24.70 -8.54
N LEU A 256 3.44 24.25 -7.48
CA LEU A 256 2.89 24.26 -6.12
C LEU A 256 2.48 25.68 -5.67
N ARG A 257 3.28 26.71 -5.99
CA ARG A 257 2.92 28.11 -5.70
C ARG A 257 1.72 28.58 -6.50
N ASP A 258 1.68 28.26 -7.80
CA ASP A 258 0.60 28.67 -8.71
C ASP A 258 -0.74 28.06 -8.29
N GLU A 259 -0.73 26.79 -7.87
CA GLU A 259 -1.90 26.07 -7.34
C GLU A 259 -2.20 26.38 -5.87
N LYS A 260 -1.37 27.22 -5.21
CA LYS A 260 -1.50 27.58 -3.79
C LYS A 260 -1.49 26.36 -2.85
N ILE A 261 -0.67 25.36 -3.19
CA ILE A 261 -0.46 24.17 -2.36
C ILE A 261 0.62 24.48 -1.33
N GLU A 262 0.22 24.49 -0.05
CA GLU A 262 1.11 24.78 1.08
C GLU A 262 1.60 23.53 1.83
N GLY A 263 1.14 22.34 1.42
CA GLY A 263 1.54 21.07 2.03
C GLY A 263 2.97 20.65 1.65
N GLY A 264 3.58 19.83 2.50
CA GLY A 264 4.88 19.23 2.20
C GLY A 264 4.86 18.37 0.95
N PHE A 265 5.97 18.37 0.21
CA PHE A 265 6.11 17.58 -1.01
C PHE A 265 7.37 16.73 -1.02
N ALA A 266 7.30 15.57 -1.67
CA ALA A 266 8.42 14.68 -1.94
C ALA A 266 8.50 14.40 -3.44
N VAL A 267 9.70 14.14 -3.96
CA VAL A 267 9.93 13.88 -5.38
C VAL A 267 10.50 12.48 -5.54
N GLU A 268 9.93 11.71 -6.46
CA GLU A 268 10.33 10.33 -6.75
C GLU A 268 10.43 10.09 -8.26
N PRO A 269 11.55 9.57 -8.77
CA PRO A 269 11.65 9.13 -10.16
C PRO A 269 10.75 7.93 -10.43
N MET A 270 9.95 7.96 -11.50
CA MET A 270 9.06 6.86 -11.90
C MET A 270 9.14 6.63 -13.42
N GLY A 271 9.78 5.55 -13.86
CA GLY A 271 9.62 4.97 -15.21
C GLY A 271 9.49 5.94 -16.40
N GLY A 272 10.36 6.97 -16.51
CA GLY A 272 10.31 7.98 -17.59
C GLY A 272 9.62 9.30 -17.23
N ALA A 273 9.18 9.44 -15.98
CA ALA A 273 8.64 10.65 -15.38
C ALA A 273 9.27 10.89 -14.00
N THR A 274 9.01 12.08 -13.47
CA THR A 274 9.29 12.44 -12.08
C THR A 274 7.96 12.74 -11.41
N ARG A 275 7.61 11.95 -10.39
CA ARG A 275 6.40 12.14 -9.61
C ARG A 275 6.66 13.08 -8.44
N LEU A 276 5.85 14.13 -8.36
CA LEU A 276 5.75 15.00 -7.20
C LEU A 276 4.59 14.49 -6.33
N HIS A 277 4.89 13.99 -5.15
CA HIS A 277 3.90 13.66 -4.12
C HIS A 277 3.71 14.87 -3.23
N TYR A 278 2.49 15.29 -2.93
CA TYR A 278 2.23 16.47 -2.09
C TYR A 278 1.00 16.30 -1.22
N PHE A 279 1.06 16.86 -0.01
CA PHE A 279 -0.11 16.94 0.87
C PHE A 279 -1.06 18.04 0.40
N GLN A 280 -2.36 17.74 0.37
CA GLN A 280 -3.37 18.76 0.01
C GLN A 280 -3.61 19.76 1.14
N ARG A 281 -3.40 19.34 2.40
CA ARG A 281 -3.54 20.19 3.58
C ARG A 281 -2.17 20.40 4.22
N LYS A 282 -1.89 21.63 4.63
CA LYS A 282 -0.63 21.97 5.32
C LYS A 282 -0.39 21.12 6.57
N SER A 283 -1.44 20.93 7.39
CA SER A 283 -1.38 20.17 8.64
C SER A 283 -1.08 18.67 8.46
N ASP A 284 -1.25 18.13 7.26
CA ASP A 284 -0.91 16.72 7.00
C ASP A 284 0.62 16.52 6.99
N GLY A 285 1.40 17.60 6.81
CA GLY A 285 2.86 17.59 6.96
C GLY A 285 3.34 17.46 8.41
N ASP A 286 2.48 17.74 9.40
CA ASP A 286 2.83 17.66 10.83
C ASP A 286 2.77 16.22 11.37
N ARG A 287 2.13 15.31 10.62
CA ARG A 287 1.97 13.89 10.98
C ARG A 287 3.33 13.21 11.11
N LEU A 288 3.49 12.29 12.07
CA LEU A 288 4.76 11.58 12.26
C LEU A 288 5.27 10.97 10.95
N ILE A 289 4.43 10.26 10.19
CA ILE A 289 4.85 9.64 8.92
C ILE A 289 5.40 10.65 7.90
N ALA A 290 4.82 11.85 7.84
CA ALA A 290 5.26 12.90 6.92
C ALA A 290 6.64 13.43 7.32
N ARG A 291 6.88 13.59 8.62
CA ARG A 291 8.16 14.03 9.21
C ARG A 291 9.27 12.97 9.13
N LEU A 292 8.91 11.70 9.00
CA LEU A 292 9.83 10.57 8.81
C LEU A 292 10.20 10.31 7.33
N LEU A 293 9.67 11.10 6.42
CA LEU A 293 9.87 10.91 4.98
C LEU A 293 10.34 12.23 4.37
N PRO A 294 10.88 12.22 3.15
CA PRO A 294 11.48 13.41 2.54
C PRO A 294 10.41 14.39 2.02
N PHE A 295 9.32 14.58 2.75
CA PHE A 295 8.35 15.65 2.48
C PHE A 295 8.90 16.96 3.03
N SER A 296 9.01 17.97 2.17
CA SER A 296 9.57 19.27 2.53
C SER A 296 8.60 20.39 2.17
N THR A 297 8.43 21.34 3.09
CA THR A 297 8.03 22.74 2.81
C THR A 297 9.18 23.71 3.12
N SER A 298 10.08 23.28 4.00
CA SER A 298 11.30 23.88 4.56
C SER A 298 12.08 22.75 5.25
N LEU A 299 13.33 22.95 5.68
CA LEU A 299 14.10 21.91 6.40
C LEU A 299 13.29 21.39 7.60
N PRO A 300 12.75 20.16 7.56
CA PRO A 300 11.93 19.65 8.65
C PRO A 300 12.82 19.52 9.89
N THR A 301 12.30 19.90 11.06
CA THR A 301 12.98 19.59 12.31
C THR A 301 13.06 18.06 12.41
N PRO A 302 14.28 17.48 12.38
CA PRO A 302 14.42 16.05 12.39
C PRO A 302 13.78 15.49 13.66
N PRO A 303 13.14 14.31 13.59
CA PRO A 303 12.64 13.67 14.79
C PRO A 303 13.79 13.42 15.77
N THR A 304 13.54 13.70 17.03
CA THR A 304 14.48 13.60 18.14
C THR A 304 14.42 12.23 18.83
N ARG A 305 13.25 11.60 18.80
CA ARG A 305 12.96 10.29 19.39
C ARG A 305 13.13 9.14 18.41
N LEU A 306 13.44 9.44 17.15
CA LEU A 306 13.72 8.46 16.11
C LEU A 306 14.99 8.82 15.37
N SER A 307 15.95 7.91 15.35
CA SER A 307 17.22 8.10 14.64
C SER A 307 17.21 7.30 13.35
N LEU A 308 17.41 7.96 12.21
CA LEU A 308 17.57 7.28 10.93
C LEU A 308 18.84 6.42 10.96
N VAL A 309 18.70 5.11 10.74
CA VAL A 309 19.82 4.15 10.76
C VAL A 309 20.12 3.56 9.39
N TYR A 310 19.15 3.59 8.48
CA TYR A 310 19.33 3.08 7.12
C TYR A 310 18.35 3.74 6.15
N GLN A 311 18.83 4.04 4.96
CA GLN A 311 18.02 4.58 3.87
C GLN A 311 18.46 3.93 2.55
N HIS A 312 17.51 3.42 1.79
CA HIS A 312 17.74 2.92 0.44
C HIS A 312 16.54 3.26 -0.44
N LYS A 313 16.76 4.06 -1.48
CA LYS A 313 15.70 4.55 -2.37
C LYS A 313 14.53 5.16 -1.56
N GLY A 314 13.34 4.57 -1.68
CA GLY A 314 12.13 5.01 -0.98
C GLY A 314 11.97 4.45 0.45
N TRP A 315 12.86 3.58 0.92
CA TRP A 315 12.81 2.99 2.27
C TRP A 315 13.65 3.78 3.26
N TRP A 316 13.06 4.04 4.42
CA TRP A 316 13.69 4.69 5.56
C TRP A 316 13.46 3.83 6.80
N ILE A 317 14.55 3.47 7.48
CA ILE A 317 14.52 2.68 8.71
C ILE A 317 15.05 3.52 9.85
N TYR A 318 14.21 3.71 10.85
CA TYR A 318 14.49 4.46 12.05
C TYR A 318 14.65 3.52 13.24
N ARG A 319 15.58 3.82 14.13
CA ARG A 319 15.60 3.26 15.49
C ARG A 319 14.77 4.17 16.40
N LEU A 320 13.90 3.59 17.22
CA LEU A 320 13.23 4.32 18.29
C LEU A 320 14.23 4.51 19.43
N ASN A 321 14.40 5.76 19.86
CA ASN A 321 15.28 6.12 20.96
C ASN A 321 14.55 5.94 22.29
N ASP A 322 15.31 5.67 23.34
CA ASP A 322 14.80 5.61 24.71
C ASP A 322 14.26 6.96 25.19
#